data_AF-A0A4Q9VGV5-F1
#
_entry.id   AF-A0A4Q9VGV5-F1
#
_cell.length_a   1.000
_cell.length_b   1.000
_cell.length_c   1.000
_cell.angle_alpha   90.00
_cell.angle_beta   90.00
_cell.angle_gamma   90.00
#
_symmetry.space_group_name_H-M   'P 1'
#
loop_
_entity.id
_entity.type
_entity.pdbx_description
1 polymer ?
#
loop_
_entity_poly.entity_id
_entity_poly.type
_entity_poly.pdbx_seq_one_letter_code
_entity_poly.pdbx_strand_id
1 'polypeptide(L)'
;MTSVIMGIVALFALLWIVVDLASGWRKAEGGIGTRAWSAVRGSVTVVWTHAVALSSSLIALVASAADLLGDPGVADAIKSAINPAWVPMITLGIAVLGYAARRRTLTS
;
A
#
# COMPACT_ATOMS: atom_id res chain seq x y z
N MET A 1 10.24 -4.36 -20.99
CA MET A 1 8.90 -3.77 -21.21
C MET A 1 7.96 -4.01 -20.04
N THR A 2 7.82 -5.24 -19.53
CA THR A 2 6.96 -5.58 -18.38
C THR A 2 7.36 -4.88 -17.08
N SER A 3 8.66 -4.78 -16.77
CA SER A 3 9.17 -4.09 -15.57
C SER A 3 8.83 -2.60 -15.57
N VAL A 4 9.05 -1.90 -16.69
CA VAL A 4 8.70 -0.47 -16.84
C VAL A 4 7.21 -0.21 -16.63
N ILE A 5 6.34 -1.07 -17.17
CA ILE A 5 4.89 -0.96 -16.98
C ILE A 5 4.53 -1.10 -15.49
N MET A 6 5.11 -2.08 -14.80
CA MET A 6 4.89 -2.24 -13.35
C MET A 6 5.39 -1.04 -12.54
N GLY A 7 6.54 -0.48 -12.90
CA GLY A 7 7.06 0.75 -12.27
C GLY A 7 6.11 1.94 -12.45
N ILE A 8 5.55 2.12 -13.65
CA ILE A 8 4.55 3.18 -13.91
C ILE A 8 3.28 2.95 -13.07
N VAL A 9 2.75 1.73 -13.05
CA VAL A 9 1.57 1.39 -12.24
C VAL A 9 1.83 1.65 -10.76
N ALA A 10 3.00 1.30 -10.25
CA ALA A 10 3.40 1.54 -8.87
C ALA A 10 3.50 3.04 -8.54
N LEU A 11 4.03 3.85 -9.46
CA LEU A 11 4.05 5.32 -9.32
C LEU A 11 2.64 5.89 -9.24
N PHE A 12 1.74 5.46 -10.12
CA PHE A 12 0.33 5.88 -10.09
C PHE A 12 -0.35 5.47 -8.79
N ALA A 13 -0.11 4.24 -8.31
CA ALA A 13 -0.65 3.77 -7.04
C ALA A 13 -0.15 4.62 -5.87
N LEU A 14 1.15 4.96 -5.81
CA LEU A 14 1.71 5.83 -4.77
C LEU A 14 1.11 7.24 -4.81
N LEU A 15 1.04 7.84 -5.99
CA LEU A 15 0.44 9.16 -6.17
C LEU A 15 -1.02 9.16 -5.71
N TRP A 16 -1.77 8.12 -6.07
CA TRP A 16 -3.16 7.98 -5.66
C TRP A 16 -3.30 7.86 -4.14
N ILE A 17 -2.46 7.05 -3.47
CA ILE A 17 -2.46 6.92 -2.00
C ILE A 17 -2.17 8.27 -1.33
N VAL A 18 -1.15 8.99 -1.81
CA VAL A 18 -0.78 10.32 -1.28
C VAL A 18 -1.93 11.30 -1.44
N VAL A 19 -2.60 11.30 -2.61
CA VAL A 19 -3.75 12.17 -2.87
C VAL A 19 -4.94 11.80 -1.98
N ASP A 20 -5.26 10.51 -1.79
CA ASP A 20 -6.36 10.09 -0.92
C ASP A 20 -6.11 10.52 0.54
N LEU A 21 -4.93 10.22 1.08
CA LEU A 21 -4.51 10.63 2.43
C LEU A 21 -4.53 12.16 2.58
N ALA A 22 -3.98 12.90 1.62
CA ALA A 22 -3.97 14.37 1.64
C ALA A 22 -5.39 14.94 1.57
N SER A 23 -6.27 14.33 0.77
CA SER A 23 -7.66 14.78 0.65
C SER A 23 -8.45 14.58 1.95
N GLY A 24 -8.24 13.46 2.65
CA GLY A 24 -8.87 13.22 3.95
C GLY A 24 -8.26 14.09 5.06
N TRP A 25 -6.95 14.36 5.02
CA TRP A 25 -6.30 15.26 5.95
C TRP A 25 -6.78 16.71 5.81
N ARG A 26 -6.92 17.21 4.56
CA ARG A 26 -7.38 18.59 4.29
C ARG A 26 -8.83 18.82 4.69
N LYS A 27 -9.68 17.79 4.60
CA LYS A 27 -11.11 17.86 4.97
C LYS A 27 -11.33 17.84 6.48
N ALA A 28 -10.30 17.53 7.27
CA ALA A 28 -10.42 17.38 8.71
C ALA A 28 -10.01 18.66 9.44
N GLU A 29 -10.93 19.14 10.29
CA GLU A 29 -10.70 20.22 11.24
C GLU A 29 -10.48 19.62 12.64
N GLY A 30 -9.48 20.11 13.37
CA GLY A 30 -9.14 19.61 14.71
C GLY A 30 -7.67 19.22 14.89
N GLY A 31 -7.38 18.53 16.00
CA GLY A 31 -6.03 18.09 16.38
C GLY A 31 -5.41 17.07 15.41
N ILE A 32 -4.09 16.88 15.55
CA ILE A 32 -3.29 16.01 14.66
C ILE A 32 -3.86 14.58 14.59
N GLY A 33 -4.33 14.03 15.73
CA GLY A 33 -4.92 12.68 15.78
C GLY A 33 -6.22 12.54 15.01
N THR A 34 -7.12 13.53 15.09
CA THR A 34 -8.40 13.52 14.35
C THR A 34 -8.17 13.68 12.85
N ARG A 35 -7.18 14.49 12.45
CA ARG A 35 -6.78 14.64 11.04
C ARG A 35 -6.20 13.35 10.48
N ALA A 36 -5.33 12.67 11.23
CA ALA A 36 -4.78 11.38 10.83
C ALA A 36 -5.87 10.31 10.68
N TRP A 37 -6.81 10.25 11.62
CA TRP A 37 -7.91 9.29 11.56
C TRP A 37 -8.89 9.58 10.41
N SER A 38 -9.16 10.86 10.13
CA SER A 38 -9.99 11.26 8.99
C SER A 38 -9.31 10.98 7.64
N ALA A 39 -7.98 11.13 7.57
CA ALA A 39 -7.20 10.80 6.37
C ALA A 39 -7.35 9.34 5.94
N VAL A 40 -7.65 8.44 6.87
CA VAL A 40 -7.92 7.01 6.62
C VAL A 40 -9.42 6.68 6.72
N ARG A 41 -10.27 7.70 6.59
CA ARG A 41 -11.75 7.60 6.64
C ARG A 41 -12.27 6.90 7.90
N GLY A 42 -11.53 6.99 8.99
CA GLY A 42 -11.84 6.34 10.26
C GLY A 42 -11.91 4.82 10.21
N SER A 43 -11.23 4.17 9.26
CA SER A 43 -11.32 2.73 9.04
C SER A 43 -9.96 2.05 9.09
N VAL A 44 -9.82 1.09 10.01
CA VAL A 44 -8.63 0.22 10.11
C VAL A 44 -8.37 -0.56 8.81
N THR A 45 -9.44 -0.95 8.10
CA THR A 45 -9.30 -1.63 6.81
C THR A 45 -8.63 -0.71 5.78
N VAL A 46 -8.97 0.58 5.75
CA VAL A 46 -8.36 1.57 4.84
C VAL A 46 -6.88 1.79 5.20
N VAL A 47 -6.56 1.89 6.49
CA VAL A 47 -5.16 1.96 6.97
C VAL A 47 -4.36 0.77 6.44
N TRP A 48 -4.88 -0.44 6.61
CA TRP A 48 -4.22 -1.65 6.15
C TRP A 48 -4.05 -1.69 4.63
N THR A 49 -5.09 -1.34 3.87
CA THR A 49 -5.01 -1.30 2.41
C THR A 49 -3.95 -0.30 1.94
N HIS A 50 -3.85 0.88 2.55
CA HIS A 50 -2.79 1.83 2.24
C HIS A 50 -1.40 1.28 2.59
N ALA A 51 -1.25 0.61 3.74
CA ALA A 51 0.03 0.02 4.14
C ALA A 51 0.50 -1.06 3.15
N VAL A 52 -0.40 -1.95 2.73
CA VAL A 52 -0.11 -2.97 1.71
C VAL A 52 0.24 -2.31 0.37
N ALA A 53 -0.58 -1.35 -0.09
CA ALA A 53 -0.38 -0.71 -1.38
C ALA A 53 0.92 0.12 -1.43
N LEU A 54 1.27 0.83 -0.35
CA LEU A 54 2.56 1.53 -0.21
C LEU A 54 3.73 0.55 -0.29
N SER A 55 3.67 -0.54 0.49
CA SER A 55 4.74 -1.53 0.54
C SER A 55 4.96 -2.20 -0.82
N SER A 56 3.87 -2.65 -1.47
CA SER A 56 3.94 -3.27 -2.80
C SER A 56 4.43 -2.31 -3.87
N SER A 57 4.01 -1.04 -3.82
CA SER A 57 4.43 -0.06 -4.82
C SER A 57 5.91 0.33 -4.67
N LEU A 58 6.42 0.43 -3.44
CA LEU A 58 7.84 0.66 -3.19
C LEU A 58 8.69 -0.49 -3.72
N ILE A 59 8.31 -1.73 -3.44
CA ILE A 59 9.01 -2.92 -3.96
C ILE A 59 9.02 -2.91 -5.49
N ALA A 60 7.88 -2.66 -6.12
CA ALA A 60 7.76 -2.62 -7.57
C ALA A 60 8.62 -1.51 -8.19
N LEU A 61 8.73 -0.34 -7.55
CA LEU A 61 9.60 0.74 -8.01
C LEU A 61 11.07 0.40 -7.90
N VAL A 62 11.50 -0.14 -6.76
CA VAL A 62 12.92 -0.52 -6.56
C VAL A 62 13.31 -1.61 -7.55
N ALA A 63 12.44 -2.61 -7.77
CA ALA A 63 12.68 -3.66 -8.76
C ALA A 63 12.74 -3.10 -10.20
N SER A 64 11.83 -2.18 -10.55
CA SER A 64 11.83 -1.56 -11.88
C SER A 64 13.06 -0.68 -12.10
N ALA A 65 13.50 0.06 -11.07
CA ALA A 65 14.72 0.85 -11.11
C ALA A 65 15.96 -0.04 -11.27
N ALA A 66 16.04 -1.14 -10.53
CA ALA A 66 17.11 -2.13 -10.63
C ALA A 66 17.25 -2.72 -12.05
N ASP A 67 16.12 -3.14 -12.64
CA ASP A 67 16.08 -3.67 -14.00
C ASP A 67 16.54 -2.63 -15.03
N LEU A 68 16.23 -1.34 -14.82
CA LEU A 68 16.66 -0.25 -15.69
C LEU A 68 18.15 0.08 -15.54
N LEU A 69 18.67 -0.02 -14.33
CA LEU A 69 20.08 0.22 -14.00
C LEU A 69 20.98 -0.99 -14.32
N GLY A 70 20.39 -2.16 -14.57
CA GLY A 70 21.12 -3.40 -14.83
C GLY A 70 21.87 -3.92 -13.60
N ASP A 71 21.41 -3.61 -12.39
CA ASP A 71 22.08 -3.99 -11.14
C ASP A 71 21.46 -5.26 -10.52
N PRO A 72 22.11 -6.43 -10.68
CA PRO A 72 21.60 -7.69 -10.13
C PRO A 72 21.61 -7.73 -8.59
N GLY A 73 22.44 -6.91 -7.93
CA GLY A 73 22.52 -6.88 -6.47
C GLY A 73 21.23 -6.41 -5.81
N VAL A 74 20.47 -5.54 -6.49
CA VAL A 74 19.19 -5.05 -5.98
C VAL A 74 18.12 -6.13 -6.06
N ALA A 75 18.09 -6.95 -7.13
CA ALA A 75 17.14 -8.05 -7.23
C ALA A 75 17.33 -9.08 -6.11
N ASP A 76 18.59 -9.38 -5.77
CA ASP A 76 18.92 -10.29 -4.67
C ASP A 76 18.64 -9.68 -3.30
N ALA A 77 18.87 -8.38 -3.12
CA ALA A 77 18.50 -7.67 -1.90
C ALA A 77 16.97 -7.64 -1.69
N ILE A 78 16.18 -7.39 -2.74
CA ILE A 78 14.71 -7.45 -2.68
C ILE A 78 14.26 -8.87 -2.33
N LYS A 79 14.79 -9.90 -2.99
CA LYS A 79 14.45 -11.31 -2.69
C LYS A 79 14.83 -11.71 -1.27
N SER A 80 15.96 -11.21 -0.76
CA SER A 80 16.39 -11.43 0.62
C SER A 80 15.49 -10.71 1.63
N ALA A 81 15.01 -9.51 1.29
CA ALA A 81 14.11 -8.72 2.14
C ALA A 81 12.68 -9.27 2.16
N ILE A 82 12.20 -9.85 1.06
CA ILE A 82 10.87 -10.47 0.97
C ILE A 82 10.96 -11.89 1.54
N ASN A 83 10.65 -12.03 2.83
CA ASN A 83 10.48 -13.36 3.40
C ASN A 83 9.19 -14.01 2.84
N PRO A 84 9.28 -15.18 2.18
CA PRO A 84 8.14 -15.85 1.56
C PRO A 84 6.99 -16.12 2.53
N ALA A 85 7.27 -16.29 3.83
CA ALA A 85 6.26 -16.52 4.87
C ALA A 85 5.33 -15.32 5.09
N TRP A 86 5.72 -14.11 4.65
CA TRP A 86 4.93 -12.90 4.83
C TRP A 86 3.83 -12.77 3.78
N VAL A 87 4.02 -13.34 2.59
CA VAL A 87 3.02 -13.33 1.50
C VAL A 87 1.68 -13.94 1.95
N PRO A 88 1.63 -15.16 2.51
CA PRO A 88 0.37 -15.72 3.00
C PRO A 88 -0.20 -14.94 4.19
N MET A 89 0.63 -14.38 5.08
CA MET A 89 0.14 -13.54 6.20
C MET A 89 -0.52 -12.26 5.70
N ILE A 90 0.08 -11.56 4.73
CA ILE A 90 -0.48 -10.35 4.14
C ILE A 90 -1.80 -10.69 3.43
N THR A 91 -1.83 -11.80 2.68
CA THR A 91 -3.02 -12.28 1.98
C THR A 91 -4.15 -12.60 2.96
N LEU A 92 -3.82 -13.29 4.07
CA LEU A 92 -4.76 -13.58 5.14
C LEU A 92 -5.26 -12.29 5.81
N GLY A 93 -4.38 -11.33 6.07
CA GLY A 93 -4.75 -10.02 6.61
C GLY A 93 -5.73 -9.27 5.70
N ILE A 94 -5.50 -9.27 4.38
CA ILE A 94 -6.43 -8.71 3.39
C ILE A 94 -7.80 -9.41 3.47
N ALA A 95 -7.81 -10.75 3.50
CA ALA A 95 -9.05 -11.52 3.56
C ALA A 95 -9.84 -11.25 4.85
N VAL A 96 -9.15 -11.24 6.01
CA VAL A 96 -9.77 -10.98 7.32
C VAL A 96 -10.32 -9.57 7.41
N LEU A 97 -9.55 -8.56 7.03
CA LEU A 97 -9.99 -7.16 7.11
C LEU A 97 -11.06 -6.82 6.07
N GLY A 98 -11.00 -7.43 4.89
CA GLY A 98 -12.08 -7.34 3.89
C GLY A 98 -13.37 -7.98 4.39
N TYR A 99 -13.27 -9.15 5.03
CA TYR A 99 -14.43 -9.83 5.63
C TYR A 99 -15.04 -9.01 6.78
N ALA A 100 -14.21 -8.45 7.67
CA ALA A 100 -14.65 -7.59 8.76
C ALA A 100 -15.33 -6.31 8.23
N ALA A 101 -14.77 -5.69 7.19
CA ALA A 101 -15.39 -4.54 6.52
C ALA A 101 -16.76 -4.89 5.94
N ARG A 102 -16.87 -6.04 5.26
CA ARG A 102 -18.15 -6.51 4.69
C ARG A 102 -19.21 -6.77 5.76
N ARG A 103 -18.84 -7.34 6.91
CA ARG A 103 -19.79 -7.53 8.02
C ARG A 103 -20.34 -6.19 8.53
N ARG A 104 -19.50 -5.16 8.66
CA ARG A 104 -19.94 -3.82 9.07
C ARG A 104 -20.97 -3.24 8.11
N THR A 105 -20.79 -3.41 6.80
CA THR A 105 -21.74 -2.91 5.79
C THR A 105 -23.04 -3.70 5.67
N LEU A 106 -23.09 -4.95 6.14
CA LEU A 106 -24.31 -5.77 6.13
C LEU A 106 -25.17 -5.57 7.38
N THR A 107 -24.65 -4.87 8.40
CA THR A 107 -25.35 -4.62 9.66
C THR A 107 -25.92 -3.20 9.74
N SER A 108 -25.64 -2.34 8.75
CA SER A 108 -26.19 -0.99 8.57
C SER A 108 -27.35 -1.00 7.59
#